data_AF-A0A2M6GN28-F1
#
_entry.id   AF-A0A2M6GN28-F1
#
_cell.length_a   1.000
_cell.length_b   1.000
_cell.length_c   1.000
_cell.angle_alpha   90.00
_cell.angle_beta   90.00
_cell.angle_gamma   90.00
#
_symmetry.space_group_name_H-M   'P 1'
#
loop_
_entity.id
_entity.type
_entity.pdbx_description
1 polymer ?
#
loop_
_entity_poly.entity_id
_entity_poly.type
_entity_poly.pdbx_seq_one_letter_code
_entity_poly.pdbx_strand_id
1 'polypeptide(L)'
;MKHSPKYGVADGNPIYYHNHRVEALEEVYKTLLLMLEEASDRSNLSPEAIEYLKDQFTSVYKERVANLYLNDTLGGIVERINHLMAHACNSSFKDDDKDLPTKVIYYNNKHRLVSNEQY
;
A
#
# COMPACT_ATOMS: atom_id res chain seq x y z
N MET A 1 2.94 19.49 20.39
CA MET A 1 2.71 18.11 19.91
C MET A 1 2.70 18.14 18.40
N LYS A 2 3.69 17.52 17.74
CA LYS A 2 3.76 17.42 16.27
C LYS A 2 2.78 16.33 15.84
N HIS A 3 1.75 16.70 15.07
CA HIS A 3 0.87 15.74 14.41
C HIS A 3 1.65 15.06 13.29
N SER A 4 2.05 13.80 13.48
CA SER A 4 2.49 12.96 12.38
C SER A 4 1.31 12.74 11.42
N PRO A 5 1.49 12.94 10.10
CA PRO A 5 0.42 12.68 9.14
C PRO A 5 0.06 11.19 9.20
N LYS A 6 -1.24 10.90 9.32
CA LYS A 6 -1.76 9.54 9.29
C LYS A 6 -1.48 8.95 7.91
N TYR A 7 -0.50 8.07 7.82
CA TYR A 7 -0.29 7.20 6.67
C TYR A 7 -1.51 6.29 6.54
N GLY A 8 -2.46 6.69 5.70
CA GLY A 8 -3.66 5.94 5.39
C GLY A 8 -3.55 5.37 3.97
N VAL A 9 -3.82 4.08 3.82
CA VAL A 9 -4.10 3.48 2.52
C VAL A 9 -5.43 4.08 2.04
N ALA A 10 -5.38 5.17 1.29
CA ALA A 10 -6.55 5.74 0.66
C ALA A 10 -7.02 4.76 -0.43
N ASP A 11 -8.19 4.15 -0.22
CA ASP A 11 -9.00 3.44 -1.20
C ASP A 11 -8.31 2.32 -2.01
N GLY A 12 -7.56 1.41 -1.38
CA GLY A 12 -7.20 0.09 -1.95
C GLY A 12 -6.53 0.10 -3.33
N ASN A 13 -6.16 1.27 -3.84
CA ASN A 13 -5.63 1.48 -5.16
C ASN A 13 -4.13 1.77 -4.98
N PRO A 14 -3.25 0.88 -5.47
CA PRO A 14 -1.81 0.99 -5.27
C PRO A 14 -1.20 2.29 -5.84
N ILE A 15 -1.94 3.02 -6.68
CA ILE A 15 -1.54 4.31 -7.26
C ILE A 15 -1.52 5.44 -6.20
N TYR A 16 -2.34 5.36 -5.14
CA TYR A 16 -2.41 6.36 -4.07
C TYR A 16 -1.66 5.95 -2.79
N TYR A 17 -0.88 4.87 -2.86
CA TYR A 17 -0.09 4.41 -1.73
C TYR A 17 1.10 5.34 -1.50
N HIS A 18 1.07 6.05 -0.38
CA HIS A 18 2.07 7.05 -0.03
C HIS A 18 2.55 6.83 1.41
N ASN A 19 3.85 6.57 1.57
CA ASN A 19 4.52 6.51 2.86
C ASN A 19 5.94 7.08 2.73
N HIS A 20 6.61 7.28 3.87
CA HIS A 20 7.99 7.80 3.90
C HIS A 20 8.98 7.01 3.02
N ARG A 21 8.76 5.71 2.79
CA ARG A 21 9.61 4.89 1.92
C ARG A 21 9.33 5.15 0.44
N VAL A 22 8.07 5.36 0.09
CA VAL A 22 7.66 5.78 -1.26
C VAL A 22 8.16 7.19 -1.55
N GLU A 23 8.08 8.12 -0.60
CA GLU A 23 8.63 9.47 -0.73
C GLU A 23 10.14 9.44 -1.02
N ALA A 24 10.92 8.71 -0.21
CA ALA A 24 12.35 8.55 -0.43
C ALA A 24 12.66 7.87 -1.79
N LEU A 25 11.84 6.90 -2.20
CA LEU A 25 11.99 6.23 -3.49
C LEU A 25 11.68 7.17 -4.66
N GLU A 26 10.69 8.06 -4.51
CA GLU A 26 10.33 9.07 -5.49
C GLU A 26 11.45 10.11 -5.66
N GLU A 27 12.09 10.53 -4.57
CA GLU A 27 13.27 11.40 -4.63
C GLU A 27 14.42 10.74 -5.41
N VAL A 28 14.74 9.48 -5.10
CA VAL A 28 15.78 8.73 -5.81
C VAL A 28 15.45 8.60 -7.30
N TYR A 29 14.20 8.29 -7.64
CA TYR A 29 13.76 8.20 -9.03
C TYR A 29 13.93 9.53 -9.77
N LYS A 30 13.54 10.66 -9.17
CA LYS A 30 13.75 12.00 -9.75
C LYS A 30 15.22 12.32 -9.93
N THR A 31 16.06 11.99 -8.95
CA THR A 31 17.51 12.19 -9.06
C THR A 31 18.12 11.36 -10.20
N LEU A 32 17.69 10.11 -10.37
CA LEU A 32 18.17 9.26 -11.47
C LEU A 32 17.78 9.81 -12.85
N LEU A 33 16.56 10.34 -12.99
CA LEU A 33 16.15 10.98 -14.24
C LEU A 33 16.96 12.23 -14.54
N LEU A 34 17.23 13.07 -13.55
CA LEU A 34 18.07 14.26 -13.71
C LEU A 34 19.50 13.88 -14.10
N MET A 35 20.09 12.88 -13.44
CA MET A 35 21.41 12.36 -13.81
C MET A 35 21.45 11.81 -15.23
N LEU A 36 20.38 11.15 -15.68
CA LEU A 36 20.26 10.64 -17.04
C LEU A 36 20.19 11.79 -18.06
N GLU A 37 19.45 12.85 -17.75
CA GLU A 37 19.36 14.04 -18.61
C GLU A 37 20.73 14.74 -18.70
N GLU A 38 21.39 14.99 -17.57
CA GLU A 38 22.72 15.57 -17.54
C GLU A 38 23.77 14.70 -18.25
N ALA A 39 23.68 13.38 -18.12
CA ALA A 39 24.54 12.45 -18.81
C ALA A 39 24.26 12.45 -20.32
N SER A 40 22.99 12.54 -20.72
CA SER A 40 22.59 12.61 -22.12
C SER A 40 23.08 13.87 -22.82
N ASP A 41 23.11 15.01 -22.13
CA ASP A 41 23.66 16.26 -22.66
C ASP A 41 25.18 16.17 -22.88
N ARG A 42 25.87 15.32 -22.11
CA ARG A 42 27.33 15.12 -22.16
C ARG A 42 27.76 13.94 -23.01
N SER A 43 26.83 13.10 -23.45
CA SER A 43 27.11 11.87 -24.18
C SER A 43 26.39 11.86 -25.53
N ASN A 44 26.96 11.19 -26.53
CA ASN A 44 26.29 10.98 -27.82
C ASN A 44 25.27 9.81 -27.74
N LEU A 45 24.46 9.77 -26.67
CA LEU A 45 23.38 8.79 -26.59
C LEU A 45 22.29 9.13 -27.60
N SER A 46 21.79 8.12 -28.31
CA SER A 46 20.66 8.33 -29.20
C SER A 46 19.39 8.58 -28.38
N PRO A 47 18.41 9.34 -28.92
CA PRO A 47 17.12 9.55 -28.25
C PRO A 47 16.45 8.24 -27.81
N GLU A 48 16.56 7.19 -28.62
CA GLU A 48 15.97 5.88 -28.34
C GLU A 48 16.62 5.20 -27.13
N ALA A 49 17.93 5.37 -26.95
CA ALA A 49 18.65 4.84 -25.80
C ALA A 49 18.26 5.56 -24.50
N ILE A 50 18.05 6.88 -24.58
CA ILE A 50 17.61 7.69 -23.43
C ILE A 50 16.19 7.29 -23.02
N GLU A 51 15.29 7.14 -23.99
CA GLU A 51 13.91 6.75 -23.74
C GLU A 51 13.83 5.33 -23.16
N TYR A 52 14.62 4.40 -23.70
CA TYR A 52 14.76 3.05 -23.13
C TYR A 52 15.20 3.09 -21.66
N LEU A 53 16.20 3.90 -21.30
CA LEU A 53 16.67 4.02 -19.92
C LEU A 53 15.61 4.65 -19.00
N LYS A 54 14.88 5.67 -19.47
CA LYS A 54 13.74 6.26 -18.75
C LYS A 54 12.66 5.21 -18.47
N ASP A 55 12.35 4.36 -19.44
CA ASP A 55 11.39 3.27 -19.29
C ASP A 55 11.86 2.22 -18.27
N GLN A 56 13.15 1.86 -18.29
CA GLN A 56 13.71 0.93 -17.29
C GLN A 56 13.61 1.50 -15.88
N PHE A 57 13.98 2.77 -15.67
CA PHE A 57 13.85 3.41 -14.36
C PHE A 57 12.39 3.49 -13.90
N THR A 58 11.48 3.83 -14.80
CA THR A 58 10.04 3.89 -14.51
C THR A 58 9.49 2.52 -14.12
N SER A 59 9.90 1.47 -14.83
CA SER A 59 9.49 0.09 -14.56
C SER A 59 9.95 -0.34 -13.17
N VAL A 60 11.23 -0.16 -12.86
CA VAL A 60 11.82 -0.51 -11.55
C VAL A 60 11.15 0.30 -10.43
N TYR A 61 10.91 1.59 -10.62
CA TYR A 61 10.21 2.43 -9.65
C TYR A 61 8.81 1.87 -9.33
N LYS A 62 8.00 1.57 -10.36
CA LYS A 62 6.66 1.02 -10.19
C LYS A 62 6.67 -0.33 -9.47
N GLU A 63 7.61 -1.21 -9.83
CA GLU A 63 7.77 -2.52 -9.17
C GLU A 63 8.09 -2.36 -7.68
N ARG A 64 8.97 -1.43 -7.32
CA ARG A 64 9.35 -1.17 -5.94
C ARG A 64 8.19 -0.58 -5.12
N VAL A 65 7.42 0.35 -5.69
CA VAL A 65 6.20 0.88 -5.06
C VAL A 65 5.19 -0.24 -4.82
N ALA A 66 4.95 -1.11 -5.81
CA ALA A 66 4.04 -2.23 -5.67
C ALA A 66 4.49 -3.21 -4.58
N ASN A 67 5.78 -3.53 -4.52
CA ASN A 67 6.34 -4.39 -3.47
C ASN A 67 6.18 -3.78 -2.07
N LEU A 68 6.40 -2.47 -1.92
CA LEU A 68 6.17 -1.79 -0.63
C LEU A 68 4.69 -1.85 -0.24
N TYR A 69 3.78 -1.56 -1.17
CA TYR A 69 2.34 -1.67 -0.93
C TYR A 69 1.93 -3.08 -0.49
N LEU A 70 2.41 -4.11 -1.19
CA LEU A 70 2.12 -5.50 -0.85
C LEU A 70 2.66 -5.88 0.52
N ASN A 71 3.90 -5.49 0.84
CA ASN A 71 4.49 -5.78 2.14
C ASN A 71 3.71 -5.13 3.30
N ASP A 72 3.30 -3.87 3.15
CA ASP A 72 2.52 -3.18 4.18
C ASP A 72 1.10 -3.77 4.31
N THR A 73 0.48 -4.12 3.18
CA THR A 73 -0.86 -4.72 3.16
C THR A 73 -0.85 -6.13 3.76
N LEU A 74 0.11 -6.97 3.38
CA LEU A 74 0.30 -8.32 3.92
C LEU A 74 0.66 -8.27 5.41
N GLY A 75 1.53 -7.35 5.82
CA GLY A 75 1.83 -7.10 7.23
C GLY A 75 0.56 -6.80 8.03
N GLY A 76 -0.30 -5.91 7.53
CA GLY A 76 -1.57 -5.59 8.17
C GLY A 76 -2.59 -6.74 8.18
N ILE A 77 -2.52 -7.68 7.22
CA ILE A 77 -3.35 -8.89 7.24
C ILE A 77 -2.85 -9.86 8.32
N VAL A 78 -1.54 -10.08 8.39
CA VAL A 78 -0.91 -10.96 9.39
C VAL A 78 -1.18 -10.45 10.80
N GLU A 79 -1.07 -9.15 11.04
CA GLU A 79 -1.40 -8.55 12.34
C GLU A 79 -2.87 -8.77 12.73
N ARG A 80 -3.80 -8.61 11.79
CA ARG A 80 -5.23 -8.87 12.04
C ARG A 80 -5.51 -10.33 12.34
N ILE A 81 -4.88 -11.26 11.61
CA ILE A 81 -4.99 -12.69 11.87
C ILE A 81 -4.46 -13.01 13.26
N ASN A 82 -3.28 -12.48 13.61
CA ASN A 82 -2.70 -12.67 14.94
C ASN A 82 -3.58 -12.09 16.05
N HIS A 83 -4.18 -10.91 15.84
CA HIS A 83 -5.10 -10.32 16.80
C HIS A 83 -6.38 -11.15 16.94
N LEU A 84 -6.94 -11.66 15.84
CA LEU A 84 -8.12 -12.54 15.87
C LEU A 84 -7.81 -13.87 16.58
N MET A 85 -6.65 -14.48 16.31
CA MET A 85 -6.23 -15.69 17.00
C MET A 85 -5.97 -15.43 18.49
N ALA A 86 -5.26 -14.37 18.83
CA ALA A 86 -5.02 -13.99 20.22
C ALA A 86 -6.34 -13.69 20.95
N HIS A 87 -7.30 -13.06 20.29
CA HIS A 87 -8.63 -12.85 20.86
C HIS A 87 -9.36 -14.17 21.07
N ALA A 88 -9.44 -15.03 20.04
CA ALA A 88 -10.11 -16.33 20.11
C ALA A 88 -9.49 -17.29 21.16
N CYS A 89 -8.17 -17.23 21.36
CA CYS A 89 -7.47 -18.03 22.35
C CYS A 89 -7.60 -17.48 23.78
N ASN A 90 -7.73 -16.15 23.95
CA ASN A 90 -7.77 -15.50 25.27
C ASN A 90 -9.18 -15.16 25.76
N SER A 91 -10.18 -15.16 24.88
CA SER A 91 -11.58 -15.05 25.28
C SER A 91 -12.00 -16.38 25.92
N SER A 92 -12.21 -16.40 27.23
CA SER A 92 -12.91 -17.51 27.88
C SER A 92 -14.30 -17.60 27.25
N PHE A 93 -14.55 -18.64 26.46
CA PHE A 93 -15.88 -18.88 25.89
C PHE A 93 -16.86 -19.09 27.05
N LYS A 94 -17.60 -18.03 27.42
CA LYS A 94 -18.86 -18.20 28.13
C LYS A 94 -19.83 -18.75 27.10
N ASP A 95 -20.57 -19.80 27.47
CA ASP A 95 -21.35 -20.63 26.54
C ASP A 95 -22.36 -19.86 25.65
N ASP A 96 -22.68 -18.60 25.96
CA ASP A 96 -23.54 -17.72 25.17
C ASP A 96 -22.87 -17.07 23.93
N ASP A 97 -21.53 -17.15 23.78
CA ASP A 97 -20.78 -16.41 22.75
C ASP A 97 -20.49 -17.20 21.45
N LYS A 98 -21.01 -18.44 21.32
CA LYS A 98 -20.81 -19.27 20.11
C LYS A 98 -21.34 -18.61 18.81
N ASP A 99 -22.24 -17.64 18.91
CA ASP A 99 -22.83 -16.93 17.78
C ASP A 99 -22.17 -15.59 17.44
N LEU A 100 -21.23 -15.10 18.25
CA LEU A 100 -20.64 -13.77 18.05
C LEU A 100 -19.81 -13.65 16.76
N PRO A 101 -18.96 -14.63 16.38
CA PRO A 101 -18.16 -14.52 15.16
C PRO A 101 -19.05 -14.38 13.91
N THR A 102 -20.12 -15.16 13.85
CA THR A 102 -21.11 -15.13 12.76
C THR A 102 -21.87 -13.80 12.74
N LYS A 103 -22.27 -13.28 13.90
CA LYS A 103 -22.97 -11.99 14.01
C LYS A 103 -22.10 -10.82 13.59
N VAL A 104 -20.81 -10.78 13.96
CA VAL A 104 -19.90 -9.69 13.58
C VAL A 104 -19.66 -9.66 12.07
N ILE A 105 -19.48 -10.83 11.45
CA ILE A 105 -19.33 -10.94 9.99
C ILE A 105 -20.63 -10.53 9.28
N TYR A 106 -21.79 -10.98 9.78
CA TYR A 106 -23.09 -10.66 9.19
C TYR A 106 -23.44 -9.17 9.33
N TYR A 107 -23.16 -8.54 10.48
CA TYR A 107 -23.43 -7.13 10.73
C TYR A 107 -22.56 -6.22 9.85
N ASN A 108 -21.27 -6.53 9.72
CA ASN A 108 -20.37 -5.78 8.85
C ASN A 108 -20.74 -5.88 7.37
N ASN A 109 -21.19 -7.05 6.89
CA ASN A 109 -21.62 -7.20 5.50
C ASN A 109 -22.98 -6.54 5.22
N LYS A 110 -23.93 -6.56 6.17
CA LYS A 110 -25.26 -5.97 5.96
C LYS A 110 -25.22 -4.44 5.95
N HIS A 111 -24.39 -3.81 6.79
CA HIS A 111 -24.25 -2.35 6.78
C HIS A 111 -23.41 -1.80 5.64
N ARG A 112 -22.53 -2.62 5.04
CA ARG A 112 -21.84 -2.28 3.79
C ARG A 112 -22.75 -2.29 2.56
N LEU A 113 -23.85 -3.05 2.61
CA LEU A 113 -24.87 -3.09 1.55
C LEU A 113 -25.84 -1.91 1.65
N VAL A 114 -26.22 -1.50 2.88
CA VAL A 114 -27.16 -0.37 3.08
C VAL A 114 -26.54 0.98 2.69
N SER A 115 -25.22 1.16 2.77
CA SER A 115 -24.58 2.41 2.35
C SER A 115 -24.46 2.57 0.83
N ASN A 116 -24.71 1.52 0.04
CA ASN A 116 -24.60 1.53 -1.42
C ASN A 116 -25.94 1.72 -2.15
N GLU A 117 -27.07 1.78 -1.44
CA GLU A 117 -28.41 2.00 -2.03
C GLU A 117 -28.89 3.46 -1.94
N GLN A 118 -28.03 4.41 -1.56
CA GLN A 118 -28.34 5.84 -1.69
C GLN A 118 -27.73 6.42 -2.96
N TYR A 119 -28.32 6.08 -4.10
CA TYR A 119 -28.27 6.82 -5.36
C TYR A 119 -29.66 6.88 -5.98
#